data_AF-A0AA45ARR5-F1
#
_entry.id   AF-A0AA45ARR5-F1
#
_cell.length_a   1.000
_cell.length_b   1.000
_cell.length_c   1.000
_cell.angle_alpha   90.00
_cell.angle_beta   90.00
_cell.angle_gamma   90.00
#
_symmetry.space_group_name_H-M   'P 1'
#
loop_
_entity.id
_entity.type
_entity.pdbx_description
1 polymer ?
#
loop_
_entity_poly.entity_id
_entity_poly.type
_entity_poly.pdbx_seq_one_letter_code
_entity_poly.pdbx_strand_id
1 'polypeptide(L)'
;MHRAATRALRTTYRCTARTLTRSSRRGLLLPQQPSAAVAYGARQYHRNPARSPQHAGHAIEPLQSSMYIRRFSAAFVSGLVGYGAWYTYNGNGTATDSHDAVARSFATTTATTTSDAAAPTRTVLVIGADELHTGTYVGEGPISKTTGNDGKRVVEMITPDQATEKLRKTEQSYFVNRGQGVLRYDLVQLPSNDPIEDDHAEKIVEVPGRNGASDVPNSDWMFWGVFDGHSGWTTSAKLRQTLINTVANELNDTYKAAPGHSPAAEAVEAAIKAGFTKLDDEIVHQSVEKVLKSGSKTMAAELLQPALSGSCALLSFYDSRSKLLRVACTGDSRAVLGRRSDSGKWTATALSVDQTGSNPDEAARMRKLHPGEDRVVHNGRVLGGLEPTRAFGDATYKWSRDISMRLRQAFFGRTPSPLLKTPPYVTAEPVVTTTKVNPENGDFLVLATDGLWEMLTNEEVVGLVGKWIETQASGSSSNSQFDSTWARIFGSGNKPQLPVEHAKGQDVGGQKTPIRLQQWGISPDAPERFVVKDKNVATHLVRNALGGKNEEQVTALLTLPAPFSRRYRDDLTVQVIFFGNGSKTGEVVVNLEATAPEEPVKAKL
;
A
#
# COMPACT_ATOMS: atom_id res chain seq x y z
N MET A 1 -38.17 -26.49 -12.67
CA MET A 1 -37.83 -25.06 -12.65
C MET A 1 -37.97 -24.54 -11.22
N HIS A 2 -36.90 -24.15 -10.53
CA HIS A 2 -36.98 -23.29 -9.34
C HIS A 2 -35.70 -22.44 -9.23
N ARG A 3 -35.83 -21.22 -8.72
CA ARG A 3 -34.77 -20.21 -8.69
C ARG A 3 -33.85 -20.44 -7.49
N ALA A 4 -32.53 -20.45 -7.72
CA ALA A 4 -31.56 -20.35 -6.63
C ALA A 4 -31.58 -18.92 -6.05
N ALA A 5 -31.72 -18.80 -4.73
CA ALA A 5 -31.66 -17.51 -4.05
C ALA A 5 -30.21 -17.16 -3.70
N THR A 6 -29.61 -16.23 -4.44
CA THR A 6 -28.28 -15.68 -4.13
C THR A 6 -28.34 -14.76 -2.91
N ARG A 7 -28.01 -15.28 -1.72
CA ARG A 7 -27.86 -14.47 -0.50
C ARG A 7 -26.44 -13.91 -0.40
N ALA A 8 -26.16 -12.85 -1.15
CA ALA A 8 -24.90 -12.14 -1.05
C ALA A 8 -24.92 -11.19 0.16
N LEU A 9 -24.08 -11.46 1.17
CA LEU A 9 -23.75 -10.48 2.21
C LEU A 9 -22.70 -9.51 1.65
N ARG A 10 -23.01 -8.22 1.68
CA ARG A 10 -22.11 -7.13 1.28
C ARG A 10 -21.66 -6.35 2.51
N THR A 11 -20.38 -6.40 2.83
CA THR A 11 -19.67 -5.36 3.59
C THR A 11 -19.14 -4.33 2.60
N THR A 12 -20.00 -3.38 2.18
CA THR A 12 -19.59 -2.29 1.28
C THR A 12 -19.94 -0.94 1.88
N TYR A 13 -18.92 -0.16 2.23
CA TYR A 13 -19.06 1.26 2.54
C TYR A 13 -19.74 1.98 1.35
N ARG A 14 -20.87 2.65 1.62
CA ARG A 14 -21.60 3.42 0.60
C ARG A 14 -20.94 4.78 0.42
N CYS A 15 -20.17 4.97 -0.64
CA CYS A 15 -19.90 6.31 -1.15
C CYS A 15 -21.12 6.79 -1.96
N THR A 16 -21.83 7.82 -1.50
CA THR A 16 -23.02 8.36 -2.16
C THR A 16 -22.65 9.37 -3.24
N ALA A 17 -22.60 8.91 -4.50
CA ALA A 17 -22.54 9.81 -5.65
C ALA A 17 -23.81 10.71 -5.69
N ARG A 18 -23.62 12.03 -5.66
CA ARG A 18 -24.73 13.01 -5.68
C ARG A 18 -25.51 12.94 -7.00
N THR A 19 -26.75 12.46 -6.94
CA THR A 19 -27.71 12.61 -8.02
C THR A 19 -28.24 14.05 -8.03
N LEU A 20 -27.86 14.85 -9.03
CA LEU A 20 -28.43 16.19 -9.20
C LEU A 20 -29.81 16.11 -9.86
N THR A 21 -30.86 16.25 -9.06
CA THR A 21 -32.24 16.35 -9.53
C THR A 21 -32.48 17.65 -10.29
N ARG A 22 -32.93 17.53 -11.54
CA ARG A 22 -33.19 18.62 -12.48
C ARG A 22 -34.47 19.39 -12.09
N SER A 23 -34.33 20.58 -11.51
CA SER A 23 -35.45 21.50 -11.28
C SER A 23 -35.73 22.34 -12.53
N SER A 24 -36.97 22.32 -13.02
CA SER A 24 -37.43 23.14 -14.14
C SER A 24 -38.22 24.35 -13.65
N ARG A 25 -37.76 25.57 -13.97
CA ARG A 25 -38.66 26.74 -14.08
C ARG A 25 -38.38 27.51 -15.37
N ARG A 26 -39.42 27.63 -16.19
CA ARG A 26 -39.49 28.60 -17.30
C ARG A 26 -39.65 30.00 -16.70
N GLY A 27 -39.03 30.98 -17.35
CA GLY A 27 -39.34 32.40 -17.21
C GLY A 27 -38.88 33.11 -18.49
N LEU A 28 -39.83 33.57 -19.30
CA LEU A 28 -39.52 34.38 -20.48
C LEU A 28 -39.13 35.80 -20.05
N LEU A 29 -38.25 36.46 -20.81
CA LEU A 29 -38.51 37.75 -21.47
C LEU A 29 -37.33 38.11 -22.41
N LEU A 30 -37.67 38.67 -23.58
CA LEU A 30 -36.79 39.18 -24.64
C LEU A 30 -36.96 40.73 -24.70
N PRO A 31 -36.34 41.47 -25.65
CA PRO A 31 -34.91 41.71 -25.80
C PRO A 31 -34.60 43.22 -25.96
N GLN A 32 -33.33 43.66 -25.89
CA GLN A 32 -32.90 44.94 -26.51
C GLN A 32 -31.51 44.87 -27.15
N GLN A 33 -31.48 45.27 -28.42
CA GLN A 33 -30.37 45.76 -29.25
C GLN A 33 -30.87 47.10 -29.86
N PRO A 34 -30.03 48.01 -30.42
CA PRO A 34 -28.91 47.79 -31.34
C PRO A 34 -27.58 48.37 -30.73
N SER A 35 -26.48 48.74 -31.42
CA SER A 35 -26.20 49.09 -32.82
C SER A 35 -24.79 48.69 -33.31
N ALA A 36 -24.58 48.90 -34.61
CA ALA A 36 -23.40 48.58 -35.40
C ALA A 36 -22.25 49.61 -35.34
N ALA A 37 -21.04 49.16 -35.70
CA ALA A 37 -20.16 49.86 -36.66
C ALA A 37 -19.15 48.88 -37.30
N VAL A 38 -18.82 49.07 -38.57
CA VAL A 38 -17.87 48.28 -39.36
C VAL A 38 -16.74 49.19 -39.84
N ALA A 39 -15.48 48.72 -39.83
CA ALA A 39 -14.40 49.33 -40.60
C ALA A 39 -13.40 48.27 -41.09
N TYR A 40 -13.16 48.25 -42.41
CA TYR A 40 -12.11 47.48 -43.07
C TYR A 40 -10.81 48.31 -43.13
N GLY A 41 -9.64 47.64 -43.13
CA GLY A 41 -8.36 48.28 -43.42
C GLY A 41 -7.25 47.25 -43.66
N ALA A 42 -6.79 47.10 -44.91
CA ALA A 42 -5.74 46.16 -45.30
C ALA A 42 -4.64 46.87 -46.08
N ARG A 43 -3.38 46.41 -45.94
CA ARG A 43 -2.14 46.61 -46.77
C ARG A 43 -0.89 46.66 -45.85
N GLN A 44 0.33 46.35 -46.29
CA GLN A 44 0.83 45.40 -47.31
C GLN A 44 2.33 45.15 -47.04
N TYR A 45 2.92 44.15 -47.72
CA TYR A 45 4.31 43.71 -47.57
C TYR A 45 5.40 44.75 -47.90
N HIS A 46 6.53 44.68 -47.20
CA HIS A 46 7.86 44.95 -47.78
C HIS A 46 8.93 43.95 -47.29
N ARG A 47 10.00 43.80 -48.08
CA ARG A 47 11.01 42.71 -47.98
C ARG A 47 12.42 43.31 -47.85
N ASN A 48 13.28 42.57 -47.13
CA ASN A 48 14.74 42.41 -47.31
C ASN A 48 15.72 43.49 -46.77
N PRO A 49 17.01 43.13 -46.54
CA PRO A 49 17.64 41.80 -46.39
C PRO A 49 18.58 41.61 -45.17
N ALA A 50 18.91 40.34 -44.90
CA ALA A 50 20.17 39.79 -44.37
C ALA A 50 20.98 40.53 -43.25
N ARG A 51 20.96 39.95 -42.04
CA ARG A 51 22.15 39.84 -41.17
C ARG A 51 22.02 38.69 -40.17
N SER A 52 22.91 37.72 -40.25
CA SER A 52 23.29 36.80 -39.15
C SER A 52 24.41 37.47 -38.32
N PRO A 53 24.77 37.02 -37.09
CA PRO A 53 24.51 35.70 -36.49
C PRO A 53 24.12 35.69 -34.99
N GLN A 54 24.11 34.46 -34.42
CA GLN A 54 24.22 34.07 -33.00
C GLN A 54 22.94 33.72 -32.21
N HIS A 55 23.17 32.80 -31.25
CA HIS A 55 22.17 31.95 -30.57
C HIS A 55 21.29 32.67 -29.54
N ALA A 56 20.00 32.36 -29.56
CA ALA A 56 19.20 32.13 -28.35
C ALA A 56 17.98 31.26 -28.71
N GLY A 57 17.98 29.99 -28.32
CA GLY A 57 16.83 29.11 -28.51
C GLY A 57 15.87 29.20 -27.33
N HIS A 58 14.75 29.93 -27.47
CA HIS A 58 13.65 29.82 -26.53
C HIS A 58 12.88 28.51 -26.77
N ALA A 59 13.33 27.45 -26.12
CA ALA A 59 12.54 26.25 -25.95
C ALA A 59 11.31 26.57 -25.09
N ILE A 60 10.12 26.27 -25.60
CA ILE A 60 8.91 26.20 -24.79
C ILE A 60 9.04 24.91 -23.97
N GLU A 61 9.27 25.04 -22.66
CA GLU A 61 9.39 23.87 -21.78
C GLU A 61 8.07 23.07 -21.79
N PRO A 62 8.09 21.77 -22.17
CA PRO A 62 6.94 20.92 -21.97
C PRO A 62 6.79 20.65 -20.46
N LEU A 63 5.58 20.85 -19.94
CA LEU A 63 5.22 20.52 -18.56
C LEU A 63 5.69 19.10 -18.21
N GLN A 64 6.72 19.03 -17.36
CA GLN A 64 7.28 17.74 -16.95
C GLN A 64 6.27 16.99 -16.09
N SER A 65 5.95 15.76 -16.50
CA SER A 65 5.38 14.77 -15.60
C SER A 65 6.29 14.64 -14.38
N SER A 66 5.73 14.47 -13.18
CA SER A 66 6.47 14.41 -11.91
C SER A 66 7.39 13.18 -11.83
N MET A 67 8.56 13.25 -12.48
CA MET A 67 9.59 12.23 -12.47
C MET A 67 10.43 12.35 -11.21
N TYR A 68 10.10 11.60 -10.17
CA TYR A 68 11.08 11.26 -9.16
C TYR A 68 11.95 10.10 -9.66
N ILE A 69 13.05 10.45 -10.32
CA ILE A 69 14.24 9.58 -10.35
C ILE A 69 14.62 9.36 -8.88
N ARG A 70 14.68 8.09 -8.42
CA ARG A 70 15.09 7.74 -7.05
C ARG A 70 16.56 8.17 -6.83
N ARG A 71 16.78 9.43 -6.43
CA ARG A 71 18.02 9.87 -5.78
C ARG A 71 18.00 9.34 -4.34
N PHE A 72 19.12 8.84 -3.86
CA PHE A 72 19.23 8.24 -2.53
C PHE A 72 19.16 9.33 -1.45
N SER A 73 17.98 9.57 -0.88
CA SER A 73 17.84 10.40 0.33
C SER A 73 18.28 9.60 1.56
N ALA A 74 19.36 10.02 2.21
CA ALA A 74 19.83 9.44 3.47
C ALA A 74 19.03 10.04 4.64
N ALA A 75 18.32 9.19 5.39
CA ALA A 75 17.63 9.61 6.61
C ALA A 75 18.58 9.51 7.81
N PHE A 76 19.32 10.59 8.10
CA PHE A 76 20.02 10.71 9.38
C PHE A 76 19.02 11.12 10.47
N VAL A 77 18.36 10.14 11.09
CA VAL A 77 17.74 10.33 12.40
C VAL A 77 18.87 10.42 13.43
N SER A 78 19.42 11.62 13.58
CA SER A 78 20.55 11.90 14.45
C SER A 78 20.13 11.85 15.92
N GLY A 79 20.24 10.69 16.54
CA GLY A 79 20.22 10.59 17.99
C GLY A 79 21.36 11.43 18.59
N LEU A 80 21.03 12.20 19.64
CA LEU A 80 21.89 13.13 20.39
C LEU A 80 22.21 14.48 19.72
N VAL A 81 21.40 15.49 20.05
CA VAL A 81 21.93 16.79 20.50
C VAL A 81 21.44 17.05 21.92
N GLY A 82 22.20 16.55 22.91
CA GLY A 82 21.95 16.85 24.31
C GLY A 82 22.48 18.24 24.66
N TYR A 83 21.62 19.26 24.69
CA TYR A 83 21.92 20.53 25.34
C TYR A 83 21.39 20.52 26.78
N GLY A 84 22.27 20.22 27.73
CA GLY A 84 21.97 20.34 29.14
C GLY A 84 21.88 21.81 29.56
N ALA A 85 20.76 22.20 30.16
CA ALA A 85 20.66 23.45 30.90
C ALA A 85 21.47 23.33 32.21
N TRP A 86 22.76 23.68 32.15
CA TRP A 86 23.67 23.59 33.28
C TRP A 86 23.47 24.78 34.23
N TYR A 87 22.59 24.61 35.22
CA TYR A 87 22.48 25.56 36.34
C TYR A 87 23.70 25.42 37.26
N THR A 88 24.71 26.28 37.10
CA THR A 88 25.73 26.49 38.13
C THR A 88 25.14 27.27 39.30
N TYR A 89 24.89 26.61 40.42
CA TYR A 89 24.82 27.27 41.72
C TYR A 89 25.75 26.56 42.70
N ASN A 90 26.88 27.19 43.01
CA ASN A 90 27.63 26.98 44.26
C ASN A 90 28.55 28.18 44.48
N GLY A 91 28.67 28.61 45.73
CA GLY A 91 29.24 29.91 46.08
C GLY A 91 30.62 29.88 46.74
N ASN A 92 31.02 31.06 47.23
CA ASN A 92 32.20 31.39 48.03
C ASN A 92 33.59 31.22 47.38
N GLY A 93 34.16 32.36 46.98
CA GLY A 93 35.59 32.56 46.73
C GLY A 93 35.90 34.05 46.64
N THR A 94 36.72 34.57 47.57
CA THR A 94 37.06 36.00 47.69
C THR A 94 38.12 36.46 46.68
N ALA A 95 37.96 37.65 46.08
CA ALA A 95 38.99 38.73 46.05
C ALA A 95 38.74 39.79 44.95
N THR A 96 38.46 41.02 45.43
CA THR A 96 38.95 42.33 44.95
C THR A 96 38.78 42.85 43.51
N ASP A 97 38.49 44.16 43.48
CA ASP A 97 38.64 45.16 42.41
C ASP A 97 37.69 45.13 41.20
N SER A 98 37.14 46.26 40.75
CA SER A 98 36.66 47.52 41.36
C SER A 98 36.21 48.41 40.20
N HIS A 99 34.99 48.96 40.26
CA HIS A 99 34.69 50.36 39.90
C HIS A 99 33.19 50.67 40.07
N ASP A 100 32.93 51.53 41.04
CA ASP A 100 31.86 52.52 41.20
C ASP A 100 30.41 52.18 40.84
N ALA A 101 29.61 52.08 41.90
CA ALA A 101 28.16 52.08 41.87
C ALA A 101 27.56 53.50 41.81
N VAL A 102 26.40 53.64 41.18
CA VAL A 102 25.42 54.69 41.51
C VAL A 102 24.24 54.03 42.21
N ALA A 103 24.18 54.16 43.53
CA ALA A 103 23.12 53.58 44.34
C ALA A 103 21.85 54.45 44.34
N ARG A 104 20.69 53.84 44.07
CA ARG A 104 19.40 54.25 44.66
C ARG A 104 18.58 53.02 45.00
N SER A 105 18.55 52.70 46.29
CA SER A 105 17.68 51.69 46.90
C SER A 105 16.25 52.20 46.99
N PHE A 106 15.27 51.32 46.72
CA PHE A 106 13.95 51.36 47.37
C PHE A 106 13.47 49.94 47.65
N ALA A 107 12.64 49.81 48.69
CA ALA A 107 12.49 48.57 49.46
C ALA A 107 11.50 47.56 48.86
N THR A 108 11.69 46.31 49.31
CA THR A 108 10.81 45.16 49.14
C THR A 108 9.32 45.50 49.32
N THR A 109 8.48 45.05 48.40
CA THR A 109 7.09 44.70 48.71
C THR A 109 6.80 43.33 48.10
N THR A 110 6.68 42.32 48.94
CA THR A 110 6.36 40.95 48.54
C THR A 110 4.87 40.85 48.19
N ALA A 111 4.56 40.70 46.91
CA ALA A 111 3.21 40.42 46.43
C ALA A 111 3.24 39.49 45.21
N THR A 112 3.14 38.18 45.49
CA THR A 112 2.45 37.19 44.66
C THR A 112 2.73 37.19 43.14
N THR A 113 3.96 36.85 42.74
CA THR A 113 4.19 36.33 41.38
C THR A 113 3.74 34.87 41.32
N THR A 114 2.74 34.60 40.47
CA THR A 114 2.44 33.25 39.96
C THR A 114 3.70 32.59 39.43
N SER A 115 3.85 31.28 39.64
CA SER A 115 4.93 30.52 39.01
C SER A 115 4.78 30.57 37.49
N ASP A 116 5.68 31.27 36.80
CA ASP A 116 5.83 31.20 35.35
C ASP A 116 6.12 29.74 34.96
N ALA A 117 5.10 29.04 34.50
CA ALA A 117 5.25 27.70 33.95
C ALA A 117 6.09 27.82 32.68
N ALA A 118 7.28 27.20 32.68
CA ALA A 118 8.14 27.17 31.51
C ALA A 118 7.37 26.60 30.31
N ALA A 119 7.34 27.35 29.20
CA ALA A 119 6.57 26.98 28.03
C ALA A 119 6.98 25.58 27.50
N PRO A 120 6.03 24.76 27.04
CA PRO A 120 6.31 23.37 26.69
C PRO A 120 7.32 23.27 25.54
N THR A 121 8.31 22.40 25.73
CA THR A 121 9.24 21.98 24.67
C THR A 121 8.62 20.81 23.91
N ARG A 122 8.55 20.92 22.58
CA ARG A 122 7.89 19.95 21.68
C ARG A 122 8.85 19.55 20.56
N THR A 123 8.82 18.28 20.17
CA THR A 123 9.65 17.75 19.08
C THR A 123 9.04 18.12 17.73
N VAL A 124 9.87 18.58 16.80
CA VAL A 124 9.47 18.91 15.43
C VAL A 124 10.26 18.09 14.44
N LEU A 125 9.63 17.79 13.31
CA LEU A 125 10.24 17.14 12.16
C LEU A 125 10.50 18.19 11.08
N VAL A 126 11.78 18.37 10.72
CA VAL A 126 12.21 19.29 9.67
C VAL A 126 12.38 18.49 8.39
N ILE A 127 11.56 18.83 7.38
CA ILE A 127 11.49 18.14 6.09
C ILE A 127 12.06 19.07 5.02
N GLY A 128 13.21 18.72 4.45
CA GLY A 128 13.83 19.46 3.36
C GLY A 128 13.62 18.82 1.97
N ALA A 129 14.38 19.32 0.99
CA ALA A 129 14.42 18.72 -0.35
C ALA A 129 15.02 17.30 -0.30
N ASP A 130 16.17 17.14 0.37
CA ASP A 130 16.93 15.89 0.47
C ASP A 130 17.28 15.49 1.92
N GLU A 131 16.77 16.21 2.93
CA GLU A 131 17.06 16.00 4.35
C GLU A 131 15.80 15.74 5.20
N LEU A 132 15.95 14.95 6.26
CA LEU A 132 14.96 14.72 7.30
C LEU A 132 15.69 14.63 8.65
N HIS A 133 15.37 15.53 9.58
CA HIS A 133 15.95 15.52 10.93
C HIS A 133 14.92 15.98 11.98
N THR A 134 15.11 15.54 13.22
CA THR A 134 14.34 15.99 14.38
C THR A 134 14.95 17.26 14.98
N GLY A 135 14.11 18.10 15.59
CA GLY A 135 14.50 19.31 16.29
C GLY A 135 13.55 19.62 17.44
N THR A 136 13.83 20.68 18.19
CA THR A 136 12.99 21.10 19.33
C THR A 136 12.41 22.49 19.09
N TYR A 137 11.19 22.71 19.58
CA TYR A 137 10.50 23.99 19.57
C TYR A 137 9.93 24.29 20.96
N VAL A 138 10.11 25.52 21.45
CA VAL A 138 9.60 25.95 22.76
C VAL A 138 8.47 26.95 22.55
N GLY A 139 7.31 26.71 23.17
CA GLY A 139 6.13 27.57 23.07
C GLY A 139 4.84 26.80 22.77
N GLU A 140 3.69 27.46 22.91
CA GLU A 140 2.35 26.83 22.83
C GLU A 140 1.63 27.03 21.48
N GLY A 141 2.10 27.94 20.63
CA GLY A 141 1.47 28.22 19.33
C GLY A 141 1.55 27.05 18.33
N PRO A 142 0.65 26.96 17.33
CA PRO A 142 0.61 25.85 16.38
C PRO A 142 1.90 25.74 15.54
N ILE A 143 2.50 24.55 15.49
CA ILE A 143 3.74 24.29 14.74
C ILE A 143 3.43 23.73 13.35
N SER A 144 3.07 24.62 12.43
CA SER A 144 3.20 24.37 11.00
C SER A 144 3.76 25.61 10.31
N LYS A 145 5.04 25.59 9.95
CA LYS A 145 5.66 26.65 9.15
C LYS A 145 6.22 26.05 7.87
N THR A 146 5.75 26.58 6.74
CA THR A 146 6.52 26.54 5.49
C THR A 146 7.60 27.60 5.65
N THR A 147 8.84 27.17 5.88
CA THR A 147 9.98 28.09 5.95
C THR A 147 10.44 28.42 4.53
N GLY A 148 10.37 29.70 4.19
CA GLY A 148 11.15 30.35 3.14
C GLY A 148 10.94 29.89 1.69
N ASN A 149 11.74 30.49 0.81
CA ASN A 149 11.86 30.13 -0.60
C ASN A 149 12.70 28.84 -0.81
N ASP A 150 13.22 28.26 0.27
CA ASP A 150 14.01 27.02 0.29
C ASP A 150 13.15 25.75 0.39
N GLY A 151 11.83 25.89 0.52
CA GLY A 151 10.87 24.77 0.42
C GLY A 151 10.87 23.80 1.60
N LYS A 152 11.54 24.16 2.71
CA LYS A 152 11.55 23.36 3.93
C LYS A 152 10.22 23.47 4.67
N ARG A 153 9.77 22.37 5.27
CA ARG A 153 8.54 22.28 6.05
C ARG A 153 8.84 21.77 7.45
N VAL A 154 8.44 22.55 8.46
CA VAL A 154 8.50 22.13 9.87
C VAL A 154 7.11 21.69 10.30
N VAL A 155 7.00 20.46 10.81
CA VAL A 155 5.76 19.84 11.29
C VAL A 155 5.98 19.36 12.73
N GLU A 156 4.99 19.56 13.59
CA GLU A 156 4.97 18.96 14.93
C GLU A 156 5.03 17.41 14.83
N MET A 157 5.94 16.79 15.57
CA MET A 157 6.05 15.33 15.58
C MET A 157 4.96 14.71 16.45
N ILE A 158 4.26 13.72 15.92
CA ILE A 158 3.17 13.04 16.66
C ILE A 158 3.73 12.24 17.83
N THR A 159 2.94 12.11 18.91
CA THR A 159 3.33 11.30 20.08
C THR A 159 3.28 9.79 19.76
N PRO A 160 3.92 8.91 20.57
CA PRO A 160 3.82 7.46 20.41
C PRO A 160 2.38 6.92 20.48
N ASP A 161 1.50 7.58 21.24
CA ASP A 161 0.08 7.26 21.32
C ASP A 161 -0.66 7.68 20.04
N GLN A 162 -0.44 8.89 19.54
CA GLN A 162 -0.99 9.35 18.26
C GLN A 162 -0.47 8.52 17.07
N ALA A 163 0.78 8.06 17.11
CA ALA A 163 1.32 7.12 16.14
C ALA A 163 0.61 5.76 16.21
N THR A 164 0.27 5.30 17.41
CA THR A 164 -0.51 4.08 17.60
C THR A 164 -1.95 4.25 17.12
N GLU A 165 -2.63 5.36 17.43
CA GLU A 165 -3.94 5.70 16.88
C GLU A 165 -3.92 5.74 15.34
N LYS A 166 -2.92 6.40 14.75
CA LYS A 166 -2.76 6.51 13.29
C LYS A 166 -2.52 5.16 12.60
N LEU A 167 -1.73 4.28 13.21
CA LEU A 167 -1.53 2.91 12.70
C LEU A 167 -2.80 2.07 12.78
N ARG A 168 -3.56 2.21 13.87
CA ARG A 168 -4.79 1.44 14.11
C ARG A 168 -6.00 1.97 13.33
N LYS A 169 -5.93 3.17 12.75
CA LYS A 169 -7.09 3.85 12.12
C LYS A 169 -7.84 3.04 11.06
N THR A 170 -7.15 2.16 10.35
CA THR A 170 -7.69 1.33 9.26
C THR A 170 -7.64 -0.16 9.58
N GLU A 171 -7.26 -0.54 10.80
CA GLU A 171 -7.08 -1.95 11.16
C GLU A 171 -8.44 -2.66 11.20
N GLN A 172 -8.49 -3.86 10.63
CA GLN A 172 -9.69 -4.70 10.64
C GLN A 172 -9.31 -6.13 10.96
N SER A 173 -10.16 -6.83 11.70
CA SER A 173 -9.94 -8.23 12.08
C SER A 173 -11.28 -8.97 12.10
N TYR A 174 -11.28 -10.19 11.57
CA TYR A 174 -12.50 -10.99 11.40
C TYR A 174 -12.27 -12.43 11.82
N PHE A 175 -13.14 -12.97 12.66
CA PHE A 175 -13.25 -14.40 12.93
C PHE A 175 -14.10 -15.08 11.86
N VAL A 176 -13.62 -16.21 11.32
CA VAL A 176 -14.24 -16.96 10.22
C VAL A 176 -14.85 -18.26 10.79
N ASN A 177 -16.07 -18.17 11.32
CA ASN A 177 -16.75 -19.29 11.98
C ASN A 177 -17.41 -20.26 10.97
N ARG A 178 -16.73 -20.55 9.87
CA ARG A 178 -17.16 -21.49 8.82
C ARG A 178 -16.83 -22.95 9.14
N GLY A 179 -16.07 -23.18 10.22
CA GLY A 179 -15.78 -24.50 10.79
C GLY A 179 -14.67 -25.29 10.10
N GLN A 180 -14.17 -24.85 8.93
CA GLN A 180 -13.09 -25.50 8.20
C GLN A 180 -12.19 -24.47 7.50
N GLY A 181 -10.89 -24.69 7.56
CA GLY A 181 -9.91 -24.01 6.73
C GLY A 181 -9.33 -22.74 7.34
N VAL A 182 -10.14 -21.73 7.66
CA VAL A 182 -9.68 -20.43 8.18
C VAL A 182 -10.36 -20.09 9.50
N LEU A 183 -9.57 -19.56 10.45
CA LEU A 183 -10.02 -19.13 11.78
C LEU A 183 -10.21 -17.62 11.89
N ARG A 184 -9.25 -16.87 11.37
CA ARG A 184 -9.18 -15.40 11.51
C ARG A 184 -8.42 -14.83 10.31
N TYR A 185 -8.78 -13.61 9.91
CA TYR A 185 -7.86 -12.78 9.12
C TYR A 185 -7.83 -11.35 9.65
N ASP A 186 -6.67 -10.72 9.50
CA ASP A 186 -6.38 -9.36 9.90
C ASP A 186 -5.91 -8.55 8.69
N LEU A 187 -6.23 -7.26 8.67
CA LEU A 187 -5.95 -6.30 7.60
C LEU A 187 -5.51 -4.96 8.22
N VAL A 188 -4.62 -4.23 7.53
CA VAL A 188 -4.39 -2.79 7.74
C VAL A 188 -3.99 -2.11 6.43
N GLN A 189 -4.29 -0.82 6.28
CA GLN A 189 -3.80 0.04 5.20
C GLN A 189 -3.18 1.35 5.72
N LEU A 190 -1.94 1.67 5.35
CA LEU A 190 -1.28 2.93 5.71
C LEU A 190 -0.92 3.76 4.47
N PRO A 191 -1.61 4.89 4.21
CA PRO A 191 -1.33 5.74 3.05
C PRO A 191 0.01 6.48 3.14
N SER A 192 0.71 6.54 2.02
CA SER A 192 1.83 7.41 1.66
C SER A 192 1.43 8.41 0.57
N ASN A 193 0.56 7.99 -0.35
CA ASN A 193 -0.12 8.84 -1.32
C ASN A 193 -1.43 9.43 -0.75
N ASP A 194 -1.95 10.50 -1.36
CA ASP A 194 -3.27 11.06 -1.07
C ASP A 194 -4.03 11.35 -2.38
N PRO A 195 -5.09 10.59 -2.72
CA PRO A 195 -5.55 9.39 -2.01
C PRO A 195 -4.53 8.23 -2.08
N ILE A 196 -4.71 7.22 -1.22
CA ILE A 196 -3.99 5.95 -1.31
C ILE A 196 -4.19 5.32 -2.69
N GLU A 197 -3.14 4.75 -3.28
CA GLU A 197 -3.22 4.03 -4.55
C GLU A 197 -3.48 2.53 -4.32
N ASP A 198 -2.99 1.96 -3.23
CA ASP A 198 -3.31 0.60 -2.75
C ASP A 198 -4.82 0.36 -2.51
N ASP A 199 -5.31 -0.84 -2.86
CA ASP A 199 -6.64 -1.34 -2.48
C ASP A 199 -6.60 -2.85 -2.11
N HIS A 200 -7.68 -3.39 -1.56
CA HIS A 200 -7.76 -4.79 -1.10
C HIS A 200 -9.16 -5.39 -1.31
N ALA A 201 -9.31 -6.72 -1.29
CA ALA A 201 -10.64 -7.35 -1.31
C ALA A 201 -10.66 -8.77 -0.74
N GLU A 202 -11.74 -9.08 -0.03
CA GLU A 202 -12.01 -10.38 0.56
C GLU A 202 -13.40 -10.89 0.12
N LYS A 203 -13.53 -12.21 -0.05
CA LYS A 203 -14.83 -12.83 -0.31
C LYS A 203 -14.87 -14.30 0.10
N ILE A 204 -15.97 -14.71 0.73
CA ILE A 204 -16.32 -16.12 0.90
C ILE A 204 -17.52 -16.42 0.00
N VAL A 205 -17.43 -17.50 -0.78
CA VAL A 205 -18.49 -18.03 -1.63
C VAL A 205 -18.77 -19.46 -1.20
N GLU A 206 -19.96 -19.69 -0.66
CA GLU A 206 -20.41 -21.04 -0.30
C GLU A 206 -20.75 -21.83 -1.57
N VAL A 207 -20.15 -23.02 -1.68
CA VAL A 207 -20.28 -23.94 -2.81
C VAL A 207 -21.03 -25.19 -2.34
N PRO A 208 -22.21 -25.49 -2.91
CA PRO A 208 -23.00 -26.65 -2.52
C PRO A 208 -22.25 -28.00 -2.62
N GLY A 209 -22.77 -28.99 -1.90
CA GLY A 209 -22.46 -30.40 -2.13
C GLY A 209 -22.61 -30.76 -3.62
N ARG A 210 -21.69 -31.58 -4.17
CA ARG A 210 -21.79 -31.99 -5.58
C ARG A 210 -22.98 -32.94 -5.76
N ASN A 211 -23.70 -32.78 -6.86
CA ASN A 211 -24.82 -33.62 -7.33
C ASN A 211 -26.12 -33.62 -6.50
N GLY A 212 -26.26 -32.81 -5.44
CA GLY A 212 -27.48 -32.77 -4.62
C GLY A 212 -27.77 -34.06 -3.84
N ALA A 213 -26.82 -35.00 -3.81
CA ALA A 213 -26.81 -36.07 -2.84
C ALA A 213 -26.58 -35.47 -1.44
N SER A 214 -27.33 -35.95 -0.45
CA SER A 214 -27.31 -35.49 0.96
C SER A 214 -25.94 -35.60 1.63
N ASP A 215 -25.04 -36.40 1.07
CA ASP A 215 -23.90 -36.96 1.79
C ASP A 215 -22.60 -36.19 1.52
N VAL A 216 -22.59 -35.26 0.55
CA VAL A 216 -21.44 -34.38 0.27
C VAL A 216 -21.68 -33.01 0.92
N PRO A 217 -20.93 -32.62 1.96
CA PRO A 217 -21.14 -31.34 2.62
C PRO A 217 -20.81 -30.15 1.70
N ASN A 218 -21.45 -29.01 1.96
CA ASN A 218 -21.06 -27.73 1.39
C ASN A 218 -19.60 -27.40 1.76
N SER A 219 -18.92 -26.68 0.88
CA SER A 219 -17.56 -26.19 1.07
C SER A 219 -17.47 -24.72 0.71
N ASP A 220 -16.37 -24.06 1.07
CA ASP A 220 -16.18 -22.64 0.81
C ASP A 220 -15.05 -22.41 -0.17
N TRP A 221 -15.28 -21.48 -1.09
CA TRP A 221 -14.26 -20.79 -1.84
C TRP A 221 -13.98 -19.46 -1.16
N MET A 222 -12.78 -19.30 -0.62
CA MET A 222 -12.37 -18.11 0.10
C MET A 222 -11.28 -17.39 -0.67
N PHE A 223 -11.42 -16.06 -0.79
CA PHE A 223 -10.56 -15.20 -1.58
C PHE A 223 -10.08 -14.04 -0.73
N TRP A 224 -8.79 -13.71 -0.83
CA TRP A 224 -8.18 -12.50 -0.29
C TRP A 224 -7.20 -11.97 -1.34
N GLY A 225 -7.26 -10.67 -1.63
CA GLY A 225 -6.35 -10.04 -2.57
C GLY A 225 -5.93 -8.63 -2.15
N VAL A 226 -4.72 -8.27 -2.56
CA VAL A 226 -4.14 -6.92 -2.43
C VAL A 226 -3.79 -6.40 -3.81
N PHE A 227 -3.98 -5.09 -4.01
CA PHE A 227 -3.88 -4.41 -5.30
C PHE A 227 -3.02 -3.16 -5.13
N ASP A 228 -1.73 -3.28 -5.41
CA ASP A 228 -0.78 -2.15 -5.47
C ASP A 228 -1.20 -1.25 -6.63
N GLY A 229 -1.46 0.03 -6.41
CA GLY A 229 -1.94 0.95 -7.44
C GLY A 229 -0.88 1.96 -7.83
N HIS A 230 -0.85 2.38 -9.10
CA HIS A 230 0.10 3.41 -9.53
C HIS A 230 -0.43 4.30 -10.66
N SER A 231 0.01 5.56 -10.65
CA SER A 231 -0.49 6.61 -11.56
C SER A 231 -2.00 6.89 -11.43
N GLY A 232 -2.58 6.58 -10.27
CA GLY A 232 -3.96 6.77 -9.88
C GLY A 232 -4.62 5.49 -9.35
N TRP A 233 -5.25 5.59 -8.18
CA TRP A 233 -6.05 4.56 -7.49
C TRP A 233 -7.20 3.90 -8.28
N THR A 234 -7.52 4.37 -9.49
CA THR A 234 -8.73 3.93 -10.22
C THR A 234 -8.66 2.49 -10.72
N THR A 235 -7.47 1.93 -10.93
CA THR A 235 -7.31 0.53 -11.37
C THR A 235 -7.46 -0.43 -10.20
N SER A 236 -6.70 -0.23 -9.11
CA SER A 236 -6.82 -1.01 -7.87
C SER A 236 -8.26 -1.01 -7.32
N ALA A 237 -8.94 0.14 -7.33
CA ALA A 237 -10.35 0.23 -6.93
C ALA A 237 -11.34 -0.47 -7.88
N LYS A 238 -11.04 -0.57 -9.18
CA LYS A 238 -11.79 -1.42 -10.12
C LYS A 238 -11.54 -2.89 -9.82
N LEU A 239 -10.30 -3.29 -9.49
CA LEU A 239 -9.95 -4.66 -9.11
C LEU A 239 -10.67 -5.11 -7.83
N ARG A 240 -10.64 -4.32 -6.75
CA ARG A 240 -11.41 -4.62 -5.51
C ARG A 240 -12.87 -4.96 -5.81
N GLN A 241 -13.51 -4.19 -6.69
CA GLN A 241 -14.93 -4.34 -6.98
C GLN A 241 -15.25 -5.56 -7.89
N THR A 242 -14.31 -5.96 -8.76
CA THR A 242 -14.64 -6.84 -9.91
C THR A 242 -13.78 -8.09 -10.06
N LEU A 243 -12.53 -8.11 -9.63
CA LEU A 243 -11.60 -9.21 -9.92
C LEU A 243 -12.09 -10.54 -9.33
N ILE A 244 -12.40 -10.57 -8.03
CA ILE A 244 -12.87 -11.79 -7.36
C ILE A 244 -14.18 -12.31 -7.99
N ASN A 245 -15.07 -11.41 -8.40
CA ASN A 245 -16.32 -11.80 -9.06
C ASN A 245 -16.08 -12.43 -10.43
N THR A 246 -15.14 -11.87 -11.21
CA THR A 246 -14.78 -12.38 -12.53
C THR A 246 -14.12 -13.75 -12.42
N VAL A 247 -13.10 -13.89 -11.56
CA VAL A 247 -12.41 -15.16 -11.30
C VAL A 247 -13.36 -16.23 -10.75
N ALA A 248 -14.24 -15.88 -9.79
CA ALA A 248 -15.21 -16.83 -9.25
C ALA A 248 -16.23 -17.33 -10.29
N ASN A 249 -16.56 -16.53 -11.32
CA ASN A 249 -17.44 -16.96 -12.41
C ASN A 249 -16.75 -17.99 -13.31
N GLU A 250 -15.52 -17.72 -13.76
CA GLU A 250 -14.73 -18.66 -14.58
C GLU A 250 -14.46 -19.99 -13.83
N LEU A 251 -14.16 -19.91 -12.53
CA LEU A 251 -14.04 -21.07 -11.64
C LEU A 251 -15.36 -21.84 -11.55
N ASN A 252 -16.49 -21.16 -11.33
CA ASN A 252 -17.81 -21.78 -11.27
C ASN A 252 -18.14 -22.55 -12.57
N ASP A 253 -17.86 -21.98 -13.74
CA ASP A 253 -18.16 -22.62 -15.01
C ASP A 253 -17.21 -23.81 -15.29
N THR A 254 -15.94 -23.69 -14.89
CA THR A 254 -14.97 -24.80 -14.90
C THR A 254 -15.39 -25.95 -14.00
N TYR A 255 -15.90 -25.67 -12.79
CA TYR A 255 -16.39 -26.70 -11.87
C TYR A 255 -17.73 -27.32 -12.32
N LYS A 256 -18.59 -26.57 -13.03
CA LYS A 256 -19.81 -27.11 -13.66
C LYS A 256 -19.50 -28.04 -14.84
N ALA A 257 -18.43 -27.75 -15.60
CA ALA A 257 -17.99 -28.57 -16.72
C ALA A 257 -17.39 -29.93 -16.30
N ALA A 258 -17.06 -30.11 -15.01
CA ALA A 258 -16.54 -31.37 -14.44
C ALA A 258 -17.53 -31.99 -13.42
N PRO A 259 -18.72 -32.47 -13.84
CA PRO A 259 -19.69 -33.07 -12.93
C PRO A 259 -19.13 -34.34 -12.27
N GLY A 260 -19.40 -34.50 -10.97
CA GLY A 260 -18.97 -35.67 -10.16
C GLY A 260 -17.51 -35.67 -9.69
N HIS A 261 -16.58 -34.97 -10.35
CA HIS A 261 -15.15 -34.96 -10.02
C HIS A 261 -14.63 -33.54 -9.75
N SER A 262 -13.39 -33.42 -9.27
CA SER A 262 -12.72 -32.11 -9.25
C SER A 262 -12.07 -31.84 -10.60
N PRO A 263 -12.14 -30.59 -11.12
CA PRO A 263 -11.40 -30.23 -12.32
C PRO A 263 -9.90 -30.49 -12.16
N ALA A 264 -9.22 -30.74 -13.27
CA ALA A 264 -7.76 -30.82 -13.32
C ALA A 264 -7.12 -29.51 -12.82
N ALA A 265 -5.93 -29.58 -12.25
CA ALA A 265 -5.28 -28.42 -11.62
C ALA A 265 -5.04 -27.29 -12.65
N GLU A 266 -4.70 -27.68 -13.87
CA GLU A 266 -4.45 -26.87 -15.05
C GLU A 266 -5.72 -26.15 -15.52
N ALA A 267 -6.88 -26.78 -15.39
CA ALA A 267 -8.17 -26.17 -15.72
C ALA A 267 -8.56 -25.09 -14.69
N VAL A 268 -8.29 -25.34 -13.39
CA VAL A 268 -8.49 -24.33 -12.34
C VAL A 268 -7.53 -23.15 -12.52
N GLU A 269 -6.27 -23.41 -12.88
CA GLU A 269 -5.30 -22.36 -13.20
C GLU A 269 -5.73 -21.54 -14.43
N ALA A 270 -6.14 -22.20 -15.51
CA ALA A 270 -6.62 -21.54 -16.73
C ALA A 270 -7.84 -20.66 -16.45
N ALA A 271 -8.77 -21.10 -15.60
CA ALA A 271 -9.92 -20.30 -15.18
C ALA A 271 -9.52 -19.01 -14.44
N ILE A 272 -8.50 -19.09 -13.56
CA ILE A 272 -7.98 -17.91 -12.85
C ILE A 272 -7.30 -16.95 -13.83
N LYS A 273 -6.45 -17.46 -14.73
CA LYS A 273 -5.79 -16.67 -15.79
C LYS A 273 -6.80 -16.01 -16.73
N ALA A 274 -7.85 -16.73 -17.13
CA ALA A 274 -8.96 -16.19 -17.92
C ALA A 274 -9.69 -15.07 -17.18
N GLY A 275 -9.98 -15.24 -15.88
CA GLY A 275 -10.63 -14.22 -15.07
C GLY A 275 -9.84 -12.92 -14.95
N PHE A 276 -8.50 -13.02 -14.91
CA PHE A 276 -7.61 -11.85 -14.93
C PHE A 276 -7.59 -11.19 -16.32
N THR A 277 -7.20 -11.93 -17.36
CA THR A 277 -7.01 -11.39 -18.72
C THR A 277 -8.30 -10.83 -19.34
N LYS A 278 -9.46 -11.45 -19.06
CA LYS A 278 -10.78 -10.96 -19.49
C LYS A 278 -11.20 -9.65 -18.83
N LEU A 279 -10.85 -9.46 -17.56
CA LEU A 279 -11.10 -8.19 -16.86
C LEU A 279 -10.17 -7.08 -17.37
N ASP A 280 -8.91 -7.39 -17.63
CA ASP A 280 -7.97 -6.43 -18.22
C ASP A 280 -8.37 -6.04 -19.65
N ASP A 281 -8.89 -6.97 -20.46
CA ASP A 281 -9.46 -6.65 -21.77
C ASP A 281 -10.69 -5.70 -21.68
N GLU A 282 -11.58 -5.92 -20.71
CA GLU A 282 -12.69 -5.01 -20.43
C GLU A 282 -12.19 -3.59 -20.10
N ILE A 283 -11.17 -3.51 -19.24
CA ILE A 283 -10.54 -2.27 -18.77
C ILE A 283 -9.80 -1.56 -19.90
N VAL A 284 -8.97 -2.27 -20.66
CA VAL A 284 -7.99 -1.71 -21.60
C VAL A 284 -8.57 -1.54 -23.00
N HIS A 285 -9.29 -2.52 -23.53
CA HIS A 285 -9.71 -2.53 -24.94
C HIS A 285 -11.19 -2.20 -25.12
N GLN A 286 -12.08 -2.83 -24.36
CA GLN A 286 -13.53 -2.59 -24.52
C GLN A 286 -13.95 -1.19 -24.05
N SER A 287 -13.22 -0.58 -23.11
CA SER A 287 -13.40 0.82 -22.71
C SER A 287 -13.14 1.79 -23.87
N VAL A 288 -12.07 1.55 -24.63
CA VAL A 288 -11.68 2.33 -25.81
C VAL A 288 -12.73 2.24 -26.91
N GLU A 289 -13.29 1.07 -27.18
CA GLU A 289 -14.37 0.91 -28.16
C GLU A 289 -15.62 1.72 -27.79
N LYS A 290 -16.06 1.63 -26.52
CA LYS A 290 -17.20 2.37 -25.97
C LYS A 290 -16.99 3.89 -26.09
N VAL A 291 -15.77 4.36 -25.81
CA VAL A 291 -15.39 5.78 -25.83
C VAL A 291 -15.26 6.32 -27.27
N LEU A 292 -14.60 5.58 -28.17
CA LEU A 292 -14.48 5.96 -29.58
C LEU A 292 -15.84 5.95 -30.30
N LYS A 293 -16.75 5.04 -29.92
CA LYS A 293 -18.12 4.98 -30.45
C LYS A 293 -19.00 6.13 -29.94
N SER A 294 -18.80 6.61 -28.71
CA SER A 294 -19.59 7.71 -28.15
C SER A 294 -19.07 9.10 -28.54
N GLY A 295 -17.77 9.24 -28.76
CA GLY A 295 -17.11 10.53 -29.00
C GLY A 295 -17.15 11.50 -27.79
N SER A 296 -17.64 11.05 -26.63
CA SER A 296 -17.86 11.91 -25.46
C SER A 296 -16.61 12.02 -24.61
N LYS A 297 -16.09 13.25 -24.45
CA LYS A 297 -14.93 13.54 -23.57
C LYS A 297 -15.21 13.21 -22.10
N THR A 298 -16.46 13.35 -21.65
CA THR A 298 -16.85 12.98 -20.28
C THR A 298 -16.82 11.47 -20.08
N MET A 299 -17.36 10.70 -21.02
CA MET A 299 -17.26 9.22 -20.97
C MET A 299 -15.81 8.75 -21.11
N ALA A 300 -14.98 9.44 -21.89
CA ALA A 300 -13.55 9.14 -21.98
C ALA A 300 -12.85 9.31 -20.64
N ALA A 301 -13.14 10.40 -19.91
CA ALA A 301 -12.56 10.66 -18.60
C ALA A 301 -12.97 9.62 -17.54
N GLU A 302 -14.20 9.11 -17.60
CA GLU A 302 -14.71 8.08 -16.67
C GLU A 302 -14.24 6.67 -17.03
N LEU A 303 -14.39 6.25 -18.29
CA LEU A 303 -14.17 4.86 -18.72
C LEU A 303 -12.70 4.51 -18.96
N LEU A 304 -11.85 5.49 -19.30
CA LEU A 304 -10.41 5.24 -19.52
C LEU A 304 -9.57 5.41 -18.26
N GLN A 305 -10.12 5.90 -17.14
CA GLN A 305 -9.36 6.08 -15.90
C GLN A 305 -8.69 4.78 -15.42
N PRO A 306 -9.40 3.64 -15.28
CA PRO A 306 -8.78 2.36 -14.93
C PRO A 306 -7.89 1.76 -16.04
N ALA A 307 -7.93 2.30 -17.27
CA ALA A 307 -7.02 1.91 -18.33
C ALA A 307 -5.71 2.70 -18.28
N LEU A 308 -5.77 3.97 -17.86
CA LEU A 308 -4.67 4.92 -17.90
C LEU A 308 -3.79 4.91 -16.65
N SER A 309 -4.34 4.56 -15.48
CA SER A 309 -3.53 4.09 -14.35
C SER A 309 -3.26 2.60 -14.46
N GLY A 310 -2.43 2.06 -13.56
CA GLY A 310 -2.17 0.63 -13.49
C GLY A 310 -2.32 0.09 -12.07
N SER A 311 -2.29 -1.22 -11.94
CA SER A 311 -2.27 -1.89 -10.64
C SER A 311 -1.70 -3.30 -10.73
N CYS A 312 -0.84 -3.65 -9.78
CA CYS A 312 -0.48 -5.04 -9.51
C CYS A 312 -1.66 -5.75 -8.84
N ALA A 313 -1.72 -7.07 -8.97
CA ALA A 313 -2.77 -7.88 -8.37
C ALA A 313 -2.21 -9.19 -7.83
N LEU A 314 -2.32 -9.36 -6.51
CA LEU A 314 -2.01 -10.60 -5.82
C LEU A 314 -3.30 -11.15 -5.24
N LEU A 315 -3.83 -12.22 -5.84
CA LEU A 315 -5.06 -12.88 -5.41
C LEU A 315 -4.77 -14.27 -4.87
N SER A 316 -5.19 -14.54 -3.65
CA SER A 316 -5.29 -15.89 -3.10
C SER A 316 -6.69 -16.47 -3.32
N PHE A 317 -6.74 -17.77 -3.60
CA PHE A 317 -7.96 -18.58 -3.69
C PHE A 317 -7.76 -19.87 -2.90
N TYR A 318 -8.53 -20.05 -1.84
CA TYR A 318 -8.54 -21.26 -1.01
C TYR A 318 -9.84 -22.02 -1.18
N ASP A 319 -9.75 -23.30 -1.53
CA ASP A 319 -10.88 -24.24 -1.57
C ASP A 319 -10.85 -25.12 -0.32
N SER A 320 -11.80 -24.91 0.61
CA SER A 320 -11.82 -25.63 1.89
C SER A 320 -12.07 -27.13 1.75
N ARG A 321 -12.61 -27.59 0.61
CA ARG A 321 -12.81 -29.01 0.30
C ARG A 321 -11.49 -29.71 -0.01
N SER A 322 -10.69 -29.12 -0.90
CA SER A 322 -9.41 -29.69 -1.31
C SER A 322 -8.25 -29.29 -0.38
N LYS A 323 -8.45 -28.29 0.49
CA LYS A 323 -7.41 -27.60 1.28
C LYS A 323 -6.24 -27.08 0.42
N LEU A 324 -6.52 -26.80 -0.86
CA LEU A 324 -5.55 -26.21 -1.80
C LEU A 324 -5.71 -24.69 -1.80
N LEU A 325 -4.60 -24.02 -1.52
CA LEU A 325 -4.41 -22.59 -1.74
C LEU A 325 -3.78 -22.39 -3.12
N ARG A 326 -4.32 -21.47 -3.89
CA ARG A 326 -3.73 -20.96 -5.14
C ARG A 326 -3.41 -19.50 -4.97
N VAL A 327 -2.22 -19.08 -5.37
CA VAL A 327 -1.81 -17.67 -5.38
C VAL A 327 -1.55 -17.26 -6.83
N ALA A 328 -2.32 -16.29 -7.31
CA ALA A 328 -2.18 -15.69 -8.62
C ALA A 328 -1.54 -14.30 -8.47
N CYS A 329 -0.30 -14.15 -8.95
CA CYS A 329 0.47 -12.92 -8.86
C CYS A 329 0.63 -12.28 -10.25
N THR A 330 0.30 -10.99 -10.33
CA THR A 330 0.51 -10.07 -11.45
C THR A 330 1.19 -8.83 -10.90
N GLY A 331 2.52 -8.73 -11.03
CA GLY A 331 3.32 -7.63 -10.48
C GLY A 331 4.26 -8.04 -9.33
N ASP A 332 4.51 -7.13 -8.40
CA ASP A 332 5.55 -7.17 -7.37
C ASP A 332 5.04 -7.22 -5.91
N SER A 333 3.73 -7.20 -5.69
CA SER A 333 3.14 -7.62 -4.42
C SER A 333 3.43 -9.11 -4.16
N ARG A 334 3.67 -9.50 -2.90
CA ARG A 334 4.13 -10.86 -2.53
C ARG A 334 3.25 -11.58 -1.51
N ALA A 335 3.11 -12.88 -1.72
CA ALA A 335 2.49 -13.84 -0.81
C ALA A 335 3.55 -14.71 -0.12
N VAL A 336 3.49 -14.85 1.20
CA VAL A 336 4.40 -15.71 1.98
C VAL A 336 3.61 -16.59 2.93
N LEU A 337 3.83 -17.90 2.84
CA LEU A 337 3.31 -18.89 3.78
C LEU A 337 4.25 -18.98 4.99
N GLY A 338 3.69 -18.83 6.18
CA GLY A 338 4.31 -19.23 7.44
C GLY A 338 3.83 -20.63 7.84
N ARG A 339 4.77 -21.56 8.04
CA ARG A 339 4.49 -22.94 8.46
C ARG A 339 5.43 -23.36 9.59
N ARG A 340 4.90 -24.07 10.60
CA ARG A 340 5.73 -24.70 11.63
C ARG A 340 6.56 -25.85 11.04
N SER A 341 7.85 -25.88 11.35
CA SER A 341 8.74 -27.01 11.04
C SER A 341 8.78 -28.01 12.19
N ASP A 342 9.45 -29.14 11.96
CA ASP A 342 9.66 -30.19 12.96
C ASP A 342 10.47 -29.71 14.20
N SER A 343 11.19 -28.58 14.09
CA SER A 343 11.90 -27.96 15.23
C SER A 343 10.97 -27.13 16.14
N GLY A 344 9.70 -26.97 15.75
CA GLY A 344 8.71 -26.11 16.41
C GLY A 344 8.77 -24.64 15.96
N LYS A 345 9.85 -24.22 15.30
CA LYS A 345 10.00 -22.87 14.71
C LYS A 345 9.16 -22.71 13.44
N TRP A 346 9.12 -21.50 12.92
CA TRP A 346 8.46 -21.15 11.66
C TRP A 346 9.44 -21.18 10.48
N THR A 347 8.93 -21.54 9.31
CA THR A 347 9.61 -21.42 8.01
C THR A 347 8.82 -20.47 7.12
N ALA A 348 9.53 -19.60 6.41
CA ALA A 348 8.94 -18.68 5.44
C ALA A 348 9.08 -19.25 4.03
N THR A 349 7.95 -19.42 3.33
CA THR A 349 7.92 -19.92 1.94
C THR A 349 7.16 -18.94 1.07
N ALA A 350 7.88 -18.22 0.20
CA ALA A 350 7.26 -17.36 -0.80
C ALA A 350 6.38 -18.19 -1.76
N LEU A 351 5.12 -17.78 -1.94
CA LEU A 351 4.16 -18.40 -2.86
C LEU A 351 4.00 -17.60 -4.16
N SER A 352 4.74 -16.51 -4.30
CA SER A 352 4.84 -15.70 -5.52
C SER A 352 6.27 -15.21 -5.69
N VAL A 353 6.64 -14.86 -6.92
CA VAL A 353 7.93 -14.24 -7.26
C VAL A 353 7.63 -12.89 -7.90
N ASP A 354 8.29 -11.84 -7.42
CA ASP A 354 8.09 -10.46 -7.88
C ASP A 354 8.41 -10.32 -9.38
N GLN A 355 7.50 -9.69 -10.14
CA GLN A 355 7.52 -9.66 -11.60
C GLN A 355 8.02 -8.32 -12.13
N THR A 356 9.20 -7.87 -11.70
CA THR A 356 9.81 -6.62 -12.17
C THR A 356 10.83 -6.87 -13.28
N GLY A 357 11.26 -5.82 -13.99
CA GLY A 357 12.37 -5.95 -14.95
C GLY A 357 13.73 -6.19 -14.29
N SER A 358 13.81 -6.12 -12.96
CA SER A 358 14.95 -6.56 -12.17
C SER A 358 15.01 -8.08 -11.97
N ASN A 359 13.92 -8.81 -12.24
CA ASN A 359 13.88 -10.27 -12.21
C ASN A 359 14.47 -10.84 -13.52
N PRO A 360 15.52 -11.71 -13.47
CA PRO A 360 16.13 -12.27 -14.68
C PRO A 360 15.16 -13.02 -15.60
N ASP A 361 14.20 -13.75 -15.04
CA ASP A 361 13.27 -14.59 -15.80
C ASP A 361 12.21 -13.75 -16.52
N GLU A 362 11.64 -12.75 -15.84
CA GLU A 362 10.74 -11.80 -16.50
C GLU A 362 11.50 -10.93 -17.51
N ALA A 363 12.73 -10.51 -17.23
CA ALA A 363 13.55 -9.79 -18.20
C ALA A 363 13.91 -10.66 -19.43
N ALA A 364 14.09 -11.98 -19.25
CA ALA A 364 14.28 -12.93 -20.34
C ALA A 364 12.98 -13.16 -21.14
N ARG A 365 11.83 -13.34 -20.46
CA ARG A 365 10.49 -13.42 -21.07
C ARG A 365 10.22 -12.20 -21.95
N MET A 366 10.46 -11.01 -21.42
CA MET A 366 10.26 -9.75 -22.10
C MET A 366 11.14 -9.61 -23.36
N ARG A 367 12.45 -9.88 -23.25
CA ARG A 367 13.35 -9.86 -24.43
C ARG A 367 12.95 -10.89 -25.51
N LYS A 368 12.42 -12.05 -25.11
CA LYS A 368 11.93 -13.09 -26.04
C LYS A 368 10.66 -12.66 -26.79
N LEU A 369 9.77 -11.89 -26.17
CA LEU A 369 8.55 -11.38 -26.79
C LEU A 369 8.81 -10.22 -27.76
N HIS A 370 9.88 -9.46 -27.56
CA HIS A 370 10.22 -8.27 -28.33
C HIS A 370 11.63 -8.37 -28.96
N PRO A 371 11.84 -9.28 -29.93
CA PRO A 371 13.14 -9.51 -30.55
C PRO A 371 13.65 -8.26 -31.30
N GLY A 372 14.93 -7.93 -31.13
CA GLY A 372 15.55 -6.75 -31.76
C GLY A 372 15.30 -5.42 -31.03
N GLU A 373 14.83 -5.45 -29.78
CA GLU A 373 14.59 -4.26 -28.97
C GLU A 373 15.42 -4.24 -27.67
N ASP A 374 16.60 -3.60 -27.72
CA ASP A 374 17.55 -3.59 -26.58
C ASP A 374 17.03 -2.89 -25.31
N ARG A 375 15.99 -2.05 -25.43
CA ARG A 375 15.45 -1.22 -24.34
C ARG A 375 14.06 -1.65 -23.87
N VAL A 376 13.66 -2.91 -24.12
CA VAL A 376 12.42 -3.50 -23.60
C VAL A 376 12.40 -3.46 -22.07
N VAL A 377 13.53 -3.80 -21.45
CA VAL A 377 13.80 -3.59 -20.03
C VAL A 377 15.05 -2.72 -19.91
N HIS A 378 14.96 -1.59 -19.23
CA HIS A 378 16.05 -0.65 -19.02
C HIS A 378 16.06 -0.19 -17.56
N ASN A 379 17.20 -0.30 -16.88
CA ASN A 379 17.36 0.00 -15.45
C ASN A 379 16.30 -0.69 -14.57
N GLY A 380 16.02 -1.97 -14.84
CA GLY A 380 15.00 -2.77 -14.12
C GLY A 380 13.55 -2.49 -14.52
N ARG A 381 13.29 -1.57 -15.46
CA ARG A 381 11.94 -1.06 -15.79
C ARG A 381 11.53 -1.32 -17.23
N VAL A 382 10.25 -1.62 -17.46
CA VAL A 382 9.64 -1.77 -18.79
C VAL A 382 9.73 -0.44 -19.54
N LEU A 383 10.42 -0.46 -20.70
CA LEU A 383 10.77 0.71 -21.50
C LEU A 383 11.47 1.85 -20.71
N GLY A 384 12.05 1.54 -19.54
CA GLY A 384 12.64 2.50 -18.61
C GLY A 384 11.65 3.28 -17.73
N GLY A 385 10.35 2.96 -17.76
CA GLY A 385 9.30 3.68 -17.03
C GLY A 385 8.68 2.88 -15.87
N LEU A 386 7.95 1.83 -16.20
CA LEU A 386 7.18 1.00 -15.26
C LEU A 386 8.06 -0.06 -14.57
N GLU A 387 7.94 -0.25 -13.26
CA GLU A 387 8.67 -1.30 -12.52
C GLU A 387 8.10 -2.71 -12.76
N PRO A 388 6.79 -2.96 -12.54
CA PRO A 388 6.20 -4.26 -12.83
C PRO A 388 6.16 -4.54 -14.35
N THR A 389 6.50 -5.77 -14.71
CA THR A 389 6.40 -6.32 -16.08
C THR A 389 5.03 -6.93 -16.38
N ARG A 390 4.18 -7.05 -15.34
CA ARG A 390 2.80 -7.49 -15.40
C ARG A 390 1.93 -6.63 -14.50
N ALA A 391 0.83 -6.10 -15.03
CA ALA A 391 -0.09 -5.22 -14.32
C ALA A 391 -1.44 -5.18 -15.04
N PHE A 392 -2.52 -4.89 -14.32
CA PHE A 392 -3.79 -4.44 -14.88
C PHE A 392 -3.70 -2.97 -15.32
N GLY A 393 -4.55 -2.56 -16.26
CA GLY A 393 -4.55 -1.18 -16.74
C GLY A 393 -3.29 -0.91 -17.55
N ASP A 394 -2.52 0.12 -17.21
CA ASP A 394 -1.22 0.47 -17.85
C ASP A 394 -1.29 0.54 -19.37
N ALA A 395 -2.44 0.96 -19.91
CA ALA A 395 -2.79 0.74 -21.30
C ALA A 395 -1.84 1.43 -22.30
N THR A 396 -1.06 2.42 -21.86
CA THR A 396 0.02 3.04 -22.66
C THR A 396 1.14 2.08 -23.06
N TYR A 397 1.27 0.93 -22.36
CA TYR A 397 2.17 -0.17 -22.70
C TYR A 397 1.49 -1.30 -23.51
N LYS A 398 0.15 -1.27 -23.63
CA LYS A 398 -0.67 -2.33 -24.24
C LYS A 398 -1.31 -1.94 -25.56
N TRP A 399 -1.75 -0.68 -25.70
CA TRP A 399 -2.35 -0.16 -26.93
C TRP A 399 -1.33 -0.03 -28.05
N SER A 400 -1.81 -0.21 -29.29
CA SER A 400 -1.03 0.16 -30.47
C SER A 400 -0.77 1.68 -30.51
N ARG A 401 0.26 2.07 -31.27
CA ARG A 401 0.57 3.49 -31.51
C ARG A 401 -0.62 4.22 -32.14
N ASP A 402 -1.35 3.58 -33.05
CA ASP A 402 -2.50 4.16 -33.74
C ASP A 402 -3.69 4.41 -32.80
N ILE A 403 -4.02 3.44 -31.94
CA ILE A 403 -5.07 3.60 -30.93
C ILE A 403 -4.70 4.74 -29.98
N SER A 404 -3.46 4.74 -29.48
CA SER A 404 -2.97 5.78 -28.58
C SER A 404 -3.00 7.19 -29.23
N MET A 405 -2.64 7.29 -30.52
CA MET A 405 -2.71 8.54 -31.27
C MET A 405 -4.15 9.00 -31.55
N ARG A 406 -5.07 8.09 -31.87
CA ARG A 406 -6.51 8.39 -32.04
C ARG A 406 -7.12 8.90 -30.74
N LEU A 407 -6.83 8.23 -29.61
CA LEU A 407 -7.29 8.66 -28.29
C LEU A 407 -6.73 10.03 -27.90
N ARG A 408 -5.45 10.29 -28.19
CA ARG A 408 -4.81 11.60 -28.01
C ARG A 408 -5.44 12.70 -28.87
N GLN A 409 -5.84 12.41 -30.11
CA GLN A 409 -6.46 13.38 -31.02
C GLN A 409 -7.92 13.69 -30.65
N ALA A 410 -8.69 12.69 -30.24
CA ALA A 410 -10.11 12.85 -29.90
C ALA A 410 -10.35 13.38 -28.47
N PHE A 411 -9.47 13.02 -27.53
CA PHE A 411 -9.67 13.24 -26.08
C PHE A 411 -8.46 13.95 -25.45
N PHE A 412 -7.94 13.41 -24.34
CA PHE A 412 -6.79 13.92 -23.60
C PHE A 412 -5.82 12.75 -23.37
N GLY A 413 -4.96 12.46 -24.36
CA GLY A 413 -4.03 11.33 -24.33
C GLY A 413 -2.57 11.76 -24.25
N ARG A 414 -1.74 11.00 -23.53
CA ARG A 414 -0.27 11.18 -23.52
C ARG A 414 0.31 10.83 -24.90
N THR A 415 1.43 11.46 -25.28
CA THR A 415 2.17 11.07 -26.48
C THR A 415 2.79 9.69 -26.27
N PRO A 416 2.62 8.71 -27.19
CA PRO A 416 3.22 7.39 -27.04
C PRO A 416 4.74 7.46 -27.03
N SER A 417 5.38 6.71 -26.12
CA SER A 417 6.84 6.65 -26.03
C SER A 417 7.48 6.33 -27.39
N PRO A 418 8.61 6.96 -27.79
CA PRO A 418 9.37 6.54 -28.97
C PRO A 418 9.84 5.08 -28.91
N LEU A 419 9.87 4.49 -27.71
CA LEU A 419 10.18 3.08 -27.50
C LEU A 419 9.01 2.12 -27.73
N LEU A 420 7.77 2.62 -27.84
CA LEU A 420 6.60 1.77 -28.12
C LEU A 420 6.62 1.33 -29.59
N LYS A 421 7.19 0.15 -29.85
CA LYS A 421 7.36 -0.45 -31.19
C LYS A 421 6.44 -1.66 -31.40
N THR A 422 6.50 -2.67 -30.52
CA THR A 422 5.77 -3.95 -30.63
C THR A 422 4.87 -4.22 -29.40
N PRO A 423 3.92 -3.33 -29.05
CA PRO A 423 2.99 -3.59 -27.95
C PRO A 423 2.09 -4.82 -28.22
N PRO A 424 1.61 -5.52 -27.19
CA PRO A 424 1.68 -5.17 -25.77
C PRO A 424 3.01 -5.57 -25.10
N TYR A 425 3.56 -4.68 -24.26
CA TYR A 425 4.74 -4.95 -23.42
C TYR A 425 4.38 -5.44 -22.02
N VAL A 426 3.16 -5.18 -21.54
CA VAL A 426 2.69 -5.55 -20.20
C VAL A 426 1.45 -6.43 -20.34
N THR A 427 1.34 -7.46 -19.50
CA THR A 427 0.18 -8.36 -19.44
C THR A 427 -0.44 -8.36 -18.05
N ALA A 428 -1.74 -8.61 -17.95
CA ALA A 428 -2.39 -8.92 -16.68
C ALA A 428 -2.48 -10.44 -16.41
N GLU A 429 -1.86 -11.28 -17.23
CA GLU A 429 -1.87 -12.74 -17.00
C GLU A 429 -1.00 -13.11 -15.77
N PRO A 430 -1.61 -13.71 -14.73
CA PRO A 430 -0.88 -14.04 -13.51
C PRO A 430 -0.01 -15.28 -13.68
N VAL A 431 1.10 -15.32 -12.93
CA VAL A 431 1.73 -16.59 -12.55
C VAL A 431 0.93 -17.16 -11.38
N VAL A 432 0.51 -18.42 -11.50
CA VAL A 432 -0.27 -19.11 -10.47
C VAL A 432 0.58 -20.19 -9.82
N THR A 433 0.64 -20.20 -8.49
CA THR A 433 1.19 -21.31 -7.71
C THR A 433 0.06 -22.06 -7.02
N THR A 434 0.27 -23.34 -6.71
CA THR A 434 -0.66 -24.17 -5.93
C THR A 434 0.08 -24.75 -4.72
N THR A 435 -0.51 -24.69 -3.53
CA THR A 435 0.08 -25.21 -2.30
C THR A 435 -0.98 -25.89 -1.44
N LYS A 436 -0.65 -27.05 -0.87
CA LYS A 436 -1.50 -27.71 0.12
C LYS A 436 -1.31 -27.04 1.47
N VAL A 437 -2.40 -26.55 2.06
CA VAL A 437 -2.42 -25.96 3.40
C VAL A 437 -2.72 -27.05 4.43
N ASN A 438 -2.14 -26.89 5.62
CA ASN A 438 -2.32 -27.73 6.79
C ASN A 438 -3.00 -26.92 7.92
N PRO A 439 -4.34 -26.72 7.88
CA PRO A 439 -5.07 -25.97 8.91
C PRO A 439 -4.82 -26.52 10.31
N GLU A 440 -4.73 -27.85 10.44
CA GLU A 440 -4.50 -28.54 11.72
C GLU A 440 -3.19 -28.12 12.42
N ASN A 441 -2.19 -27.65 11.64
CA ASN A 441 -0.86 -27.29 12.13
C ASN A 441 -0.68 -25.77 12.31
N GLY A 442 -1.74 -24.98 12.11
CA GLY A 442 -1.69 -23.52 12.28
C GLY A 442 -0.86 -22.78 11.23
N ASP A 443 -0.87 -23.25 9.97
CA ASP A 443 -0.35 -22.47 8.83
C ASP A 443 -0.96 -21.05 8.82
N PHE A 444 -0.23 -20.07 8.32
CA PHE A 444 -0.77 -18.75 7.99
C PHE A 444 -0.23 -18.21 6.67
N LEU A 445 -0.99 -17.34 6.02
CA LEU A 445 -0.59 -16.65 4.79
C LEU A 445 -0.49 -15.15 5.06
N VAL A 446 0.61 -14.53 4.64
CA VAL A 446 0.73 -13.07 4.55
C VAL A 446 0.62 -12.67 3.07
N LEU A 447 -0.24 -11.71 2.77
CA LEU A 447 -0.37 -11.02 1.49
C LEU A 447 -0.03 -9.55 1.74
N ALA A 448 0.91 -8.96 0.99
CA ALA A 448 1.16 -7.52 1.08
C ALA A 448 1.67 -6.91 -0.22
N THR A 449 1.40 -5.61 -0.38
CA THR A 449 1.96 -4.72 -1.42
C THR A 449 3.47 -4.48 -1.22
N ASP A 450 4.15 -3.91 -2.21
CA ASP A 450 5.62 -3.83 -2.19
C ASP A 450 6.16 -3.03 -0.99
N GLY A 451 5.38 -2.07 -0.47
CA GLY A 451 5.73 -1.23 0.67
C GLY A 451 6.05 -1.97 1.97
N LEU A 452 5.56 -3.20 2.17
CA LEU A 452 6.00 -4.06 3.28
C LEU A 452 7.34 -4.76 2.96
N TRP A 453 7.48 -5.28 1.73
CA TRP A 453 8.63 -6.08 1.31
C TRP A 453 9.86 -5.21 0.96
N GLU A 454 9.68 -3.92 0.73
CA GLU A 454 10.74 -2.90 0.72
C GLU A 454 11.34 -2.70 2.14
N MET A 455 10.66 -3.10 3.22
CA MET A 455 11.01 -2.84 4.62
C MET A 455 11.47 -4.06 5.43
N LEU A 456 10.93 -5.26 5.16
CA LEU A 456 11.15 -6.49 5.94
C LEU A 456 11.40 -7.70 5.04
N THR A 457 12.24 -8.65 5.49
CA THR A 457 12.42 -9.92 4.77
C THR A 457 11.22 -10.86 4.97
N ASN A 458 11.14 -11.93 4.16
CA ASN A 458 10.11 -12.96 4.30
C ASN A 458 10.18 -13.63 5.68
N GLU A 459 11.40 -13.91 6.15
CA GLU A 459 11.71 -14.53 7.43
C GLU A 459 11.40 -13.59 8.60
N GLU A 460 11.68 -12.30 8.46
CA GLU A 460 11.32 -11.30 9.46
C GLU A 460 9.80 -11.19 9.61
N VAL A 461 9.06 -11.13 8.50
CA VAL A 461 7.59 -11.10 8.51
C VAL A 461 7.00 -12.35 9.16
N VAL A 462 7.43 -13.54 8.74
CA VAL A 462 6.94 -14.82 9.31
C VAL A 462 7.35 -14.97 10.77
N GLY A 463 8.57 -14.58 11.14
CA GLY A 463 9.04 -14.59 12.51
C GLY A 463 8.30 -13.61 13.42
N LEU A 464 7.94 -12.42 12.91
CA LEU A 464 7.11 -11.44 13.62
C LEU A 464 5.70 -11.97 13.89
N VAL A 465 5.06 -12.61 12.91
CA VAL A 465 3.76 -13.27 13.11
C VAL A 465 3.89 -14.42 14.10
N GLY A 466 4.92 -15.27 13.98
CA GLY A 466 5.18 -16.38 14.91
C GLY A 466 5.34 -15.91 16.36
N LYS A 467 6.16 -14.89 16.59
CA LYS A 467 6.36 -14.26 17.91
C LYS A 467 5.08 -13.63 18.46
N TRP A 468 4.25 -13.05 17.59
CA TRP A 468 2.95 -12.51 17.96
C TRP A 468 1.99 -13.62 18.41
N ILE A 469 1.89 -14.73 17.67
CA ILE A 469 1.07 -15.91 18.03
C ILE A 469 1.48 -16.43 19.41
N GLU A 470 2.79 -16.64 19.63
CA GLU A 470 3.34 -17.13 20.89
C GLU A 470 3.02 -16.19 22.07
N THR A 471 3.10 -14.88 21.85
CA THR A 471 2.75 -13.87 22.86
C THR A 471 1.26 -13.89 23.22
N GLN A 472 0.36 -14.03 22.23
CA GLN A 472 -1.08 -14.15 22.52
C GLN A 472 -1.41 -15.46 23.27
N ALA A 473 -0.72 -16.56 22.96
CA ALA A 473 -0.89 -17.83 23.66
C ALA A 473 -0.50 -17.71 25.15
N SER A 474 0.70 -17.22 25.45
CA SER A 474 1.16 -17.05 26.84
C SER A 474 0.33 -16.04 27.64
N GLY A 475 -0.21 -15.00 26.98
CA GLY A 475 -1.12 -14.03 27.61
C GLY A 475 -2.52 -14.57 27.92
N SER A 476 -2.88 -15.75 27.41
CA SER A 476 -4.20 -16.37 27.60
C SER A 476 -4.24 -17.43 28.70
N SER A 477 -3.08 -17.90 29.18
CA SER A 477 -2.95 -18.86 30.27
C SER A 477 -2.90 -18.16 31.63
N SER A 478 -3.93 -18.36 32.45
CA SER A 478 -3.89 -17.98 33.87
C SER A 478 -2.78 -18.73 34.60
N ASN A 479 -1.92 -18.01 35.34
CA ASN A 479 -0.82 -18.51 36.18
C ASN A 479 -1.02 -19.97 36.67
N SER A 480 -0.46 -20.93 35.95
CA SER A 480 -0.52 -22.34 36.32
C SER A 480 0.87 -22.89 36.55
N GLN A 481 0.96 -23.89 37.42
CA GLN A 481 2.21 -24.55 37.84
C GLN A 481 2.95 -25.27 36.68
N PHE A 482 2.35 -25.29 35.49
CA PHE A 482 2.94 -25.79 34.25
C PHE A 482 3.94 -24.80 33.64
N ASP A 483 3.69 -23.48 33.69
CA ASP A 483 4.60 -22.46 33.15
C ASP A 483 5.94 -22.42 33.87
N SER A 484 5.93 -22.56 35.20
CA SER A 484 7.15 -22.64 36.01
C SER A 484 7.94 -23.95 35.79
N THR A 485 7.31 -24.95 35.18
CA THR A 485 7.94 -26.23 34.81
C THR A 485 8.47 -26.18 33.38
N TRP A 486 7.73 -25.61 32.42
CA TRP A 486 8.21 -25.36 31.06
C TRP A 486 9.38 -24.37 31.02
N ALA A 487 9.33 -23.29 31.81
CA ALA A 487 10.44 -22.35 31.97
C ALA A 487 11.69 -22.97 32.62
N ARG A 488 11.58 -24.16 33.24
CA ARG A 488 12.72 -24.91 33.81
C ARG A 488 13.25 -26.01 32.88
N ILE A 489 12.40 -26.63 32.06
CA ILE A 489 12.80 -27.70 31.13
C ILE A 489 13.31 -27.13 29.81
N PHE A 490 12.71 -26.03 29.34
CA PHE A 490 13.07 -25.34 28.09
C PHE A 490 13.76 -23.99 28.32
N GLY A 491 14.03 -23.66 29.59
CA GLY A 491 14.80 -22.48 30.01
C GLY A 491 16.29 -22.59 29.71
N SER A 492 16.67 -22.55 28.42
CA SER A 492 18.05 -22.35 28.00
C SER A 492 18.11 -21.38 26.83
N GLY A 493 18.70 -20.21 27.07
CA GLY A 493 19.01 -19.23 26.03
C GLY A 493 17.87 -18.27 25.70
N ASN A 494 17.71 -17.23 26.52
CA ASN A 494 17.00 -16.01 26.14
C ASN A 494 17.79 -15.30 25.03
N LYS A 495 17.65 -15.75 23.78
CA LYS A 495 18.16 -15.08 22.58
C LYS A 495 17.03 -14.21 22.00
N PRO A 496 17.24 -12.90 21.76
CA PRO A 496 16.22 -12.00 21.20
C PRO A 496 16.03 -12.19 19.68
N GLN A 497 16.04 -13.44 19.21
CA GLN A 497 15.93 -13.83 17.81
C GLN A 497 14.48 -14.23 17.50
N LEU A 498 13.99 -13.90 16.30
CA LEU A 498 12.66 -14.31 15.87
C LEU A 498 12.58 -15.86 15.79
N PRO A 499 11.40 -16.47 16.04
CA PRO A 499 11.20 -17.93 16.03
C PRO A 499 11.13 -18.50 14.60
N VAL A 500 12.06 -18.11 13.72
CA VAL A 500 12.10 -18.46 12.30
C VAL A 500 13.40 -19.19 11.96
N GLU A 501 13.34 -20.08 10.97
CA GLU A 501 14.50 -20.74 10.36
C GLU A 501 14.34 -20.84 8.84
N HIS A 502 15.46 -20.93 8.12
CA HIS A 502 15.44 -21.08 6.67
C HIS A 502 14.93 -22.48 6.28
N ALA A 503 14.01 -22.53 5.31
CA ALA A 503 13.53 -23.78 4.76
C ALA A 503 14.66 -24.55 4.05
N LYS A 504 14.80 -25.84 4.34
CA LYS A 504 15.82 -26.69 3.70
C LYS A 504 15.54 -26.82 2.19
N GLY A 505 16.49 -26.38 1.37
CA GLY A 505 16.45 -26.56 -0.08
C GLY A 505 15.62 -25.55 -0.87
N GLN A 506 15.18 -24.43 -0.26
CA GLN A 506 14.73 -23.28 -1.05
C GLN A 506 15.95 -22.49 -1.55
N ASP A 507 15.98 -22.21 -2.84
CA ASP A 507 16.87 -21.20 -3.41
C ASP A 507 16.43 -19.82 -2.90
N VAL A 508 17.40 -18.99 -2.49
CA VAL A 508 17.17 -17.62 -2.01
C VAL A 508 17.01 -16.66 -3.21
N GLY A 509 17.13 -17.16 -4.44
CA GLY A 509 16.91 -16.46 -5.70
C GLY A 509 15.66 -15.57 -5.70
N GLY A 510 15.90 -14.26 -5.75
CA GLY A 510 14.87 -13.22 -5.76
C GLY A 510 14.71 -12.45 -4.44
N GLN A 511 15.09 -13.02 -3.30
CA GLN A 511 15.07 -12.29 -2.03
C GLN A 511 16.24 -11.30 -1.93
N LYS A 512 16.05 -10.07 -2.42
CA LYS A 512 16.96 -8.96 -2.13
C LYS A 512 16.78 -8.52 -0.66
N THR A 513 17.85 -8.03 -0.03
CA THR A 513 17.71 -7.27 1.22
C THR A 513 16.71 -6.13 1.01
N PRO A 514 15.72 -5.95 1.89
CA PRO A 514 14.75 -4.86 1.80
C PRO A 514 15.44 -3.51 1.60
N ILE A 515 15.07 -2.79 0.54
CA ILE A 515 15.78 -1.60 0.09
C ILE A 515 15.84 -0.49 1.15
N ARG A 516 14.85 -0.43 2.05
CA ARG A 516 14.78 0.57 3.11
C ARG A 516 15.70 0.25 4.29
N LEU A 517 15.96 -1.03 4.58
CA LEU A 517 17.01 -1.42 5.53
C LEU A 517 18.38 -0.94 5.03
N GLN A 518 18.67 -1.13 3.74
CA GLN A 518 19.89 -0.62 3.11
C GLN A 518 19.95 0.92 3.12
N GLN A 519 18.86 1.60 2.73
CA GLN A 519 18.77 3.06 2.68
C GLN A 519 18.96 3.72 4.06
N TRP A 520 18.52 3.07 5.13
CA TRP A 520 18.60 3.58 6.50
C TRP A 520 19.81 3.05 7.29
N GLY A 521 20.67 2.22 6.67
CA GLY A 521 21.84 1.64 7.33
C GLY A 521 21.49 0.69 8.49
N ILE A 522 20.28 0.14 8.52
CA ILE A 522 19.83 -0.76 9.59
C ILE A 522 20.43 -2.14 9.34
N SER A 523 21.25 -2.62 10.28
CA SER A 523 21.72 -4.00 10.27
C SER A 523 20.53 -4.96 10.45
N PRO A 524 20.34 -5.97 9.57
CA PRO A 524 19.32 -7.01 9.76
C PRO A 524 19.49 -7.74 11.10
N ASP A 525 20.73 -7.93 11.55
CA ASP A 525 21.08 -8.61 12.79
C ASP A 525 21.04 -7.71 14.04
N ALA A 526 20.51 -6.48 13.92
CA ALA A 526 20.42 -5.54 15.04
C ALA A 526 19.58 -6.13 16.20
N PRO A 527 20.14 -6.29 17.41
CA PRO A 527 19.42 -6.89 18.52
C PRO A 527 18.21 -6.04 18.91
N GLU A 528 17.11 -6.71 19.27
CA GLU A 528 15.89 -6.08 19.79
C GLU A 528 15.17 -5.08 18.86
N ARG A 529 15.40 -5.12 17.54
CA ARG A 529 14.71 -4.24 16.55
C ARG A 529 13.18 -4.26 16.65
N PHE A 530 12.61 -5.38 17.12
CA PHE A 530 11.19 -5.68 17.01
C PHE A 530 10.40 -5.61 18.33
N VAL A 531 9.18 -5.07 18.27
CA VAL A 531 8.23 -4.96 19.39
C VAL A 531 6.94 -5.74 19.09
N VAL A 532 6.33 -6.35 20.11
CA VAL A 532 5.01 -6.99 20.01
C VAL A 532 4.07 -6.22 20.95
N LYS A 533 3.20 -5.36 20.41
CA LYS A 533 2.22 -4.61 21.23
C LYS A 533 0.81 -4.46 20.64
N ASP A 534 0.62 -4.78 19.36
CA ASP A 534 -0.65 -4.60 18.67
C ASP A 534 -1.54 -5.85 18.73
N LYS A 535 -2.86 -5.66 18.83
CA LYS A 535 -3.88 -6.74 18.84
C LYS A 535 -4.23 -7.25 17.45
N ASN A 536 -3.95 -6.46 16.43
CA ASN A 536 -4.04 -6.81 15.02
C ASN A 536 -2.64 -7.14 14.48
N VAL A 537 -2.48 -8.31 13.87
CA VAL A 537 -1.16 -8.77 13.41
C VAL A 537 -0.67 -8.02 12.17
N ALA A 538 -1.57 -7.50 11.34
CA ALA A 538 -1.20 -6.68 10.19
C ALA A 538 -0.67 -5.30 10.65
N THR A 539 -1.32 -4.68 11.65
CA THR A 539 -0.82 -3.48 12.34
C THR A 539 0.55 -3.74 12.99
N HIS A 540 0.73 -4.88 13.65
CA HIS A 540 2.02 -5.31 14.23
C HIS A 540 3.13 -5.40 13.17
N LEU A 541 2.86 -5.96 11.99
CA LEU A 541 3.83 -6.00 10.88
C LEU A 541 4.19 -4.60 10.39
N VAL A 542 3.21 -3.73 10.12
CA VAL A 542 3.45 -2.34 9.66
C VAL A 542 4.23 -1.53 10.70
N ARG A 543 3.93 -1.67 12.00
CA ARG A 543 4.71 -1.01 13.06
C ARG A 543 6.18 -1.42 13.04
N ASN A 544 6.46 -2.71 12.86
CA ASN A 544 7.82 -3.23 12.83
C ASN A 544 8.57 -2.88 11.54
N ALA A 545 7.86 -2.75 10.41
CA ALA A 545 8.40 -2.20 9.16
C ALA A 545 8.86 -0.74 9.31
N LEU A 546 8.15 0.07 10.12
CA LEU A 546 8.45 1.50 10.35
C LEU A 546 9.44 1.78 11.50
N GLY A 547 10.08 0.76 12.08
CA GLY A 547 11.12 0.93 13.12
C GLY A 547 10.90 0.11 14.38
N GLY A 548 9.72 -0.48 14.59
CA GLY A 548 9.46 -1.45 15.67
C GLY A 548 9.70 -0.87 17.07
N LYS A 549 10.80 -1.27 17.71
CA LYS A 549 11.20 -0.78 19.03
C LYS A 549 11.71 0.68 19.00
N ASN A 550 12.14 1.18 17.84
CA ASN A 550 12.53 2.58 17.66
C ASN A 550 11.29 3.48 17.49
N GLU A 551 10.72 3.94 18.61
CA GLU A 551 9.51 4.77 18.59
C GLU A 551 9.72 6.16 17.96
N GLU A 552 10.93 6.73 18.01
CA GLU A 552 11.27 7.98 17.32
C GLU A 552 11.18 7.80 15.79
N GLN A 553 11.71 6.69 15.25
CA GLN A 553 11.59 6.39 13.82
C GLN A 553 10.13 6.16 13.40
N VAL A 554 9.37 5.41 14.19
CA VAL A 554 7.94 5.15 13.93
C VAL A 554 7.13 6.46 13.93
N THR A 555 7.32 7.32 14.94
CA THR A 555 6.64 8.61 15.04
C THR A 555 7.05 9.58 13.93
N ALA A 556 8.34 9.64 13.56
CA ALA A 556 8.83 10.45 12.46
C ALA A 556 8.23 10.02 11.10
N LEU A 557 8.29 8.73 10.76
CA LEU A 557 7.75 8.20 9.49
C LEU A 557 6.22 8.32 9.37
N LEU A 558 5.51 8.33 10.49
CA LEU A 558 4.06 8.57 10.56
C LEU A 558 3.70 10.05 10.62
N THR A 559 4.59 10.95 11.05
CA THR A 559 4.39 12.41 11.00
C THR A 559 4.41 12.92 9.55
N LEU A 560 5.21 12.31 8.68
CA LEU A 560 5.35 12.70 7.27
C LEU A 560 3.99 12.73 6.53
N PRO A 561 3.56 13.89 6.00
CA PRO A 561 2.38 14.01 5.17
C PRO A 561 2.70 13.73 3.69
N ALA A 562 1.69 13.37 2.91
CA ALA A 562 1.81 13.35 1.46
C ALA A 562 2.17 14.76 0.92
N PRO A 563 2.99 14.86 -0.17
CA PRO A 563 3.65 13.78 -0.88
C PRO A 563 5.03 13.39 -0.30
N PHE A 564 5.45 13.95 0.84
CA PHE A 564 6.79 13.75 1.40
C PHE A 564 7.03 12.34 1.92
N SER A 565 5.99 11.70 2.47
CA SER A 565 5.97 10.29 2.90
C SER A 565 6.49 9.33 1.83
N ARG A 566 6.12 9.55 0.55
CA ARG A 566 6.45 8.70 -0.60
C ARG A 566 7.95 8.52 -0.85
N ARG A 567 8.78 9.45 -0.36
CA ARG A 567 10.26 9.36 -0.43
C ARG A 567 10.83 8.28 0.51
N TYR A 568 10.18 8.05 1.65
CA TYR A 568 10.68 7.22 2.74
C TYR A 568 9.97 5.86 2.83
N ARG A 569 8.70 5.78 2.41
CA ARG A 569 7.88 4.57 2.44
C ARG A 569 6.86 4.59 1.31
N ASP A 570 6.45 3.43 0.85
CA ASP A 570 5.30 3.32 -0.06
C ASP A 570 3.96 3.36 0.70
N ASP A 571 2.85 3.25 -0.05
CA ASP A 571 1.60 2.76 0.53
C ASP A 571 1.84 1.36 1.13
N LEU A 572 1.20 1.02 2.25
CA LEU A 572 1.32 -0.32 2.84
C LEU A 572 -0.06 -0.93 3.05
N THR A 573 -0.32 -2.04 2.37
CA THR A 573 -1.51 -2.88 2.57
C THR A 573 -1.07 -4.28 2.93
N VAL A 574 -1.52 -4.76 4.08
CA VAL A 574 -1.11 -6.06 4.63
C VAL A 574 -2.35 -6.83 5.06
N GLN A 575 -2.46 -8.08 4.62
CA GLN A 575 -3.42 -9.06 5.12
C GLN A 575 -2.70 -10.29 5.66
N VAL A 576 -3.17 -10.81 6.80
CA VAL A 576 -2.68 -12.05 7.40
C VAL A 576 -3.85 -12.99 7.66
N ILE A 577 -3.84 -14.17 7.04
CA ILE A 577 -4.89 -15.18 7.11
C ILE A 577 -4.37 -16.36 7.93
N PHE A 578 -5.04 -16.67 9.05
CA PHE A 578 -4.72 -17.80 9.92
C PHE A 578 -5.57 -19.01 9.57
N PHE A 579 -4.94 -20.11 9.13
CA PHE A 579 -5.63 -21.35 8.83
C PHE A 579 -5.86 -22.19 10.09
N GLY A 580 -6.99 -22.89 10.12
CA GLY A 580 -7.37 -23.79 11.22
C GLY A 580 -8.84 -24.20 11.14
N ASN A 581 -9.27 -25.02 12.09
CA ASN A 581 -10.65 -25.50 12.19
C ASN A 581 -11.30 -24.93 13.45
N GLY A 582 -12.33 -24.11 13.28
CA GLY A 582 -13.00 -23.38 14.36
C GLY A 582 -14.45 -23.80 14.57
N SER A 583 -15.20 -22.98 15.29
CA SER A 583 -16.66 -23.12 15.44
C SER A 583 -17.35 -23.07 14.08
N LYS A 584 -18.38 -23.90 13.88
CA LYS A 584 -19.18 -23.97 12.64
C LYS A 584 -20.54 -23.29 12.81
N THR A 585 -20.56 -21.98 13.04
CA THR A 585 -21.80 -21.18 13.07
C THR A 585 -22.25 -20.75 11.66
N GLY A 586 -21.31 -20.73 10.71
CA GLY A 586 -21.51 -20.25 9.34
C GLY A 586 -21.22 -18.75 9.17
N GLU A 587 -20.93 -18.03 10.24
CA GLU A 587 -20.82 -16.57 10.26
C GLU A 587 -19.37 -16.07 10.10
N VAL A 588 -19.23 -14.82 9.64
CA VAL A 588 -17.99 -14.05 9.74
C VAL A 588 -18.26 -12.90 10.71
N VAL A 589 -17.48 -12.81 11.77
CA VAL A 589 -17.73 -11.91 12.92
C VAL A 589 -16.57 -10.95 13.07
N VAL A 590 -16.87 -9.65 13.24
CA VAL A 590 -15.84 -8.63 13.49
C VAL A 590 -15.19 -8.87 14.86
N ASN A 591 -13.86 -8.91 14.88
CA ASN A 591 -13.07 -8.97 16.10
C ASN A 591 -12.81 -7.55 16.62
N LEU A 592 -13.69 -7.09 17.51
CA LEU A 592 -13.71 -5.70 18.01
C LEU A 592 -12.42 -5.29 18.77
N GLU A 593 -11.65 -6.22 19.33
CA GLU A 593 -10.38 -5.88 20.01
C GLU A 593 -9.24 -5.51 19.04
N ALA A 594 -9.32 -5.96 17.79
CA ALA A 594 -8.29 -5.82 16.76
C ALA A 594 -8.83 -5.16 15.47
N THR A 595 -9.94 -4.43 15.61
CA THR A 595 -10.58 -3.63 14.56
C THR A 595 -10.69 -2.19 15.06
N ALA A 596 -10.45 -1.22 14.19
CA ALA A 596 -10.71 0.18 14.48
C ALA A 596 -12.19 0.38 14.87
N PRO A 597 -12.50 1.16 15.94
CA PRO A 597 -13.89 1.51 16.22
C PRO A 597 -14.46 2.31 15.04
N GLU A 598 -15.69 2.01 14.61
CA GLU A 598 -16.35 2.82 13.59
C GLU A 598 -16.48 4.27 14.07
N GLU A 599 -15.86 5.22 13.35
CA GLU A 599 -16.15 6.64 13.57
C GLU A 599 -17.66 6.84 13.29
N PRO A 600 -18.46 7.32 14.26
CA PRO A 600 -19.88 7.53 14.05
C PRO A 600 -20.04 8.56 12.93
N VAL A 601 -20.74 8.17 11.86
CA VAL A 601 -20.96 9.01 10.68
C VAL A 601 -21.67 10.28 11.12
N LYS A 602 -20.91 11.35 11.37
CA LYS A 602 -21.44 12.67 11.68
C LYS A 602 -22.32 13.08 10.52
N ALA A 603 -23.63 13.14 10.76
CA ALA A 603 -24.58 13.66 9.81
C ALA A 603 -24.10 15.05 9.38
N LYS A 604 -23.80 15.22 8.09
CA LYS A 604 -23.48 16.53 7.53
C LYS A 604 -24.78 17.32 7.50
N LEU A 605 -24.95 18.18 8.51
CA LEU A 605 -25.96 19.24 8.55
C LEU A 605 -25.74 20.22 7.40
#